data_AF-F7X9B0-F1
#
_entry.id   AF-F7X9B0-F1
#
_cell.length_a   1.000
_cell.length_b   1.000
_cell.length_c   1.000
_cell.angle_alpha   90.00
_cell.angle_beta   90.00
_cell.angle_gamma   90.00
#
_symmetry.space_group_name_H-M   'P 1'
#
loop_
_entity.id
_entity.type
_entity.pdbx_description
1 polymer ?
#
loop_
_entity_poly.entity_id
_entity_poly.type
_entity_poly.pdbx_seq_one_letter_code
_entity_poly.pdbx_strand_id
1 'polypeptide(L)'
;MAASCETRPAGRNLMGMTRELRLAAGIAAILAGGLVLSGCIGGPTYGTDKTAGEHLLDDLGSAVSLAPAKKDPVKYQPRPGLVLPPQQQQTALVEPQQSLASREANPAWVESPEETRARLRDEADANKNDPNYVSPLAKANANGRRLSAKEQQEAYRQARKIEQGAYSDKRRFLSDPPLEYRRLPEGSEVDLGEPEKDKERRRKKEAQIKNSGSKWYWPF
;
A
#
# COMPACT_ATOMS: atom_id res chain seq x y z
N MET A 1 -11.52 95.46 -14.41
CA MET A 1 -10.63 95.79 -13.28
C MET A 1 -9.31 95.08 -13.53
N ALA A 2 -8.25 95.87 -13.66
CA ALA A 2 -6.85 95.49 -13.88
C ALA A 2 -6.40 94.47 -12.79
N ALA A 3 -5.70 93.39 -13.14
CA ALA A 3 -4.26 93.25 -13.32
C ALA A 3 -3.53 92.68 -12.08
N SER A 4 -2.55 91.82 -12.40
CA SER A 4 -1.26 91.63 -11.74
C SER A 4 -1.02 90.43 -10.82
N CYS A 5 0.08 89.74 -11.21
CA CYS A 5 1.09 89.00 -10.43
C CYS A 5 0.63 87.76 -9.63
N GLU A 6 1.29 86.60 -9.74
CA GLU A 6 2.69 86.41 -9.36
C GLU A 6 3.32 85.23 -10.12
N THR A 7 4.54 85.45 -10.60
CA THR A 7 5.45 84.52 -11.27
C THR A 7 5.93 83.40 -10.34
N ARG A 8 5.78 82.12 -10.75
CA ARG A 8 6.56 81.01 -10.19
C ARG A 8 7.94 80.97 -10.87
N PRO A 9 9.06 81.00 -10.14
CA PRO A 9 10.37 80.74 -10.74
C PRO A 9 10.53 79.25 -11.02
N ALA A 10 11.08 78.99 -12.20
CA ALA A 10 11.55 77.71 -12.66
C ALA A 10 12.64 77.13 -11.74
N GLY A 11 12.66 75.81 -11.59
CA GLY A 11 13.81 75.12 -11.01
C GLY A 11 13.57 73.65 -10.74
N ARG A 12 14.31 72.79 -11.46
CA ARG A 12 14.48 71.34 -11.28
C ARG A 12 13.31 70.48 -11.73
N ASN A 13 13.33 69.99 -12.98
CA ASN A 13 12.72 68.70 -13.35
C ASN A 13 13.23 68.11 -14.70
N LEU A 14 13.91 68.89 -15.55
CA LEU A 14 14.36 68.37 -16.87
C LEU A 14 15.43 67.26 -16.81
N MET A 15 16.27 67.19 -15.77
CA MET A 15 17.35 66.19 -15.67
C MET A 15 16.86 64.81 -15.22
N GLY A 16 15.72 64.73 -14.50
CA GLY A 16 15.13 63.45 -14.06
C GLY A 16 14.32 62.78 -15.16
N MET A 17 13.53 63.55 -15.90
CA MET A 17 12.65 63.06 -16.96
C MET A 17 13.40 62.36 -18.09
N THR A 18 14.59 62.84 -18.46
CA THR A 18 15.42 62.18 -19.49
C THR A 18 16.07 60.88 -19.00
N ARG A 19 16.34 60.74 -17.69
CA ARG A 19 16.88 59.51 -17.10
C ARG A 19 15.80 58.45 -16.96
N GLU A 20 14.59 58.85 -16.57
CA GLU A 20 13.42 57.98 -16.52
C GLU A 20 12.99 57.51 -17.91
N LEU A 21 13.01 58.38 -18.92
CA LEU A 21 12.75 57.98 -20.32
C LEU A 21 13.80 57.00 -20.85
N ARG A 22 15.08 57.17 -20.51
CA ARG A 22 16.14 56.22 -20.88
C ARG A 22 16.01 54.87 -20.15
N LEU A 23 15.62 54.90 -18.86
CA LEU A 23 15.34 53.70 -18.09
C LEU A 23 14.11 52.96 -18.63
N ALA A 24 13.03 53.67 -18.93
CA ALA A 24 11.82 53.11 -19.53
C ALA A 24 12.09 52.53 -20.91
N ALA A 25 12.86 53.23 -21.76
CA ALA A 25 13.28 52.72 -23.06
C ALA A 25 14.17 51.47 -22.94
N GLY A 26 15.08 51.44 -21.96
CA GLY A 26 15.91 50.27 -21.66
C GLY A 26 15.10 49.06 -21.22
N ILE A 27 14.13 49.26 -20.31
CA ILE A 27 13.23 48.19 -19.84
C ILE A 27 12.35 47.68 -20.98
N ALA A 28 11.80 48.57 -21.81
CA ALA A 28 11.00 48.18 -22.98
C ALA A 28 11.82 47.37 -23.99
N ALA A 29 13.08 47.74 -24.23
CA ALA A 29 13.98 46.98 -25.11
C ALA A 29 14.31 45.59 -24.55
N ILE A 30 14.51 45.46 -23.24
CA ILE A 30 14.77 44.17 -22.58
C ILE A 30 13.53 43.27 -22.65
N LEU A 31 12.34 43.80 -22.38
CA LEU A 31 11.08 43.05 -22.49
C LEU A 31 10.80 42.60 -23.93
N ALA A 32 11.03 43.47 -24.91
CA ALA A 32 10.90 43.13 -26.32
C ALA A 32 11.92 42.03 -26.74
N GLY A 33 13.18 42.15 -26.30
CA GLY A 33 14.21 41.13 -26.54
C GLY A 33 13.89 39.78 -25.90
N GLY A 34 13.34 39.78 -24.68
CA GLY A 34 12.93 38.56 -23.97
C GLY A 34 11.78 37.82 -24.66
N LEU A 35 10.83 38.52 -25.27
CA LEU A 35 9.73 37.90 -26.03
C LEU A 35 10.23 37.26 -27.33
N VAL A 36 11.17 37.89 -28.03
CA VAL A 36 11.77 37.34 -29.25
C VAL A 36 12.61 36.10 -28.96
N LEU A 37 13.34 36.07 -27.84
CA LEU A 37 14.19 34.94 -27.45
C LEU A 37 13.46 33.78 -26.75
N SER A 38 12.32 34.04 -26.10
CA SER A 38 11.51 33.00 -25.42
C SER A 38 10.51 32.31 -26.35
N GLY A 39 10.27 32.87 -27.54
CA GLY A 39 9.60 32.17 -28.63
C GLY A 39 10.57 31.21 -29.31
N CYS A 40 10.66 29.97 -28.82
CA CYS A 40 11.34 28.89 -29.52
C CYS A 40 10.88 28.86 -31.00
N ILE A 41 11.82 29.19 -31.90
CA ILE A 41 11.64 29.24 -33.35
C ILE A 41 11.16 27.86 -33.83
N GLY A 42 9.90 27.77 -34.28
CA GLY A 42 9.37 26.61 -35.01
C GLY A 42 8.88 25.44 -34.14
N GLY A 43 7.65 25.56 -33.60
CA GLY A 43 6.91 24.40 -33.09
C GLY A 43 6.34 23.53 -34.22
N PRO A 44 6.00 22.25 -33.97
CA PRO A 44 5.41 21.38 -34.97
C PRO A 44 4.06 21.94 -35.45
N THR A 45 3.88 22.03 -36.77
CA THR A 45 2.60 22.38 -37.38
C THR A 45 1.75 21.11 -37.46
N TYR A 46 0.76 20.98 -36.56
CA TYR A 46 -0.11 19.81 -36.51
C TYR A 46 -1.19 19.85 -37.59
N GLY A 47 -0.76 19.83 -38.86
CA GLY A 47 -1.66 19.73 -40.02
C GLY A 47 -2.48 20.99 -40.32
N THR A 48 -2.15 22.13 -39.70
CA THR A 48 -2.83 23.42 -39.90
C THR A 48 -1.91 24.48 -40.50
N ASP A 49 -0.73 24.08 -40.99
CA ASP A 49 0.34 24.90 -41.62
C ASP A 49 0.85 26.11 -40.81
N LYS A 50 0.24 26.41 -39.65
CA LYS A 50 0.60 27.48 -38.73
C LYS A 50 1.25 26.93 -37.46
N THR A 51 2.28 27.63 -36.99
CA THR A 51 2.96 27.32 -35.72
C THR A 51 2.13 27.77 -34.52
N ALA A 52 2.40 27.21 -33.33
CA ALA A 52 1.70 27.61 -32.10
C ALA A 52 1.80 29.12 -31.79
N GLY A 53 2.92 29.77 -32.16
CA GLY A 53 3.11 31.21 -32.03
C GLY A 53 2.28 32.03 -33.02
N GLU A 54 2.13 31.55 -34.26
CA GLU A 54 1.25 32.19 -35.24
C GLU A 54 -0.22 32.08 -34.86
N HIS A 55 -0.66 30.94 -34.31
CA HIS A 55 -2.02 30.81 -33.78
C HIS A 55 -2.27 31.80 -32.64
N LEU A 56 -1.33 31.93 -31.70
CA LEU A 56 -1.47 32.88 -30.60
C LEU A 56 -1.54 34.34 -31.07
N LEU A 57 -0.71 34.73 -32.03
CA LEU A 57 -0.72 36.11 -32.57
C LEU A 57 -1.97 36.41 -33.39
N ASP A 58 -2.46 35.44 -34.18
CA ASP A 58 -3.71 35.54 -34.94
C ASP A 58 -4.92 35.60 -33.99
N ASP A 59 -4.92 34.83 -32.91
CA ASP A 59 -5.97 34.84 -31.88
C ASP A 59 -6.00 36.16 -31.10
N LEU A 60 -4.83 36.71 -30.74
CA LEU A 60 -4.76 38.04 -30.09
C LEU A 60 -5.12 39.18 -31.05
N GLY A 61 -4.70 39.09 -32.31
CA GLY A 61 -5.04 40.07 -33.34
C GLY A 61 -6.53 40.06 -33.69
N SER A 62 -7.14 38.87 -33.74
CA SER A 62 -8.57 38.71 -33.99
C SER A 62 -9.44 39.05 -32.79
N ALA A 63 -8.97 38.87 -31.56
CA ALA A 63 -9.68 39.31 -30.35
C ALA A 63 -9.82 40.85 -30.26
N VAL A 64 -8.91 41.59 -30.88
CA VAL A 64 -8.93 43.07 -30.94
C VAL A 64 -9.61 43.58 -32.23
N SER A 65 -9.68 42.75 -33.27
CA SER A 65 -10.33 43.07 -34.55
C SER A 65 -11.84 42.81 -34.51
N LEU A 66 -12.65 43.87 -34.67
CA LEU A 66 -14.11 43.73 -34.83
C LEU A 66 -14.53 43.17 -36.21
N ALA A 67 -13.61 43.07 -37.18
CA ALA A 67 -13.90 42.53 -38.50
C ALA A 67 -13.63 41.01 -38.55
N PRO A 68 -14.51 40.20 -39.17
CA PRO A 68 -14.32 38.76 -39.28
C PRO A 68 -13.13 38.45 -40.21
N ALA A 69 -12.14 37.73 -39.70
CA ALA A 69 -10.98 37.30 -40.49
C ALA A 69 -11.39 36.29 -41.58
N LYS A 70 -10.89 36.47 -42.79
CA LYS A 70 -11.06 35.52 -43.91
C LYS A 70 -10.17 34.31 -43.67
N LYS A 71 -10.77 33.13 -43.48
CA LYS A 71 -10.05 31.87 -43.26
C LYS A 71 -9.79 31.18 -44.60
N ASP A 72 -8.53 30.85 -44.87
CA ASP A 72 -8.17 30.00 -46.00
C ASP A 72 -8.56 28.54 -45.73
N PRO A 73 -8.99 27.77 -46.76
CA PRO A 73 -9.39 26.38 -46.58
C PRO A 73 -8.17 25.51 -46.22
N VAL A 74 -8.20 24.93 -45.02
CA VAL A 74 -7.14 24.01 -44.55
C VAL A 74 -7.17 22.72 -45.38
N LYS A 75 -6.02 22.37 -45.97
CA LYS A 75 -5.87 21.14 -46.76
C LYS A 75 -5.62 19.95 -45.84
N TYR A 76 -6.69 19.28 -45.42
CA TYR A 76 -6.58 18.04 -44.65
C TYR A 76 -5.93 16.95 -45.51
N GLN A 77 -4.80 16.43 -45.05
CA GLN A 77 -4.26 15.18 -45.58
C GLN A 77 -5.12 14.03 -45.07
N PRO A 78 -5.60 13.13 -45.95
CA PRO A 78 -6.37 11.98 -45.50
C PRO A 78 -5.53 11.15 -44.54
N ARG A 79 -6.15 10.68 -43.44
CA ARG A 79 -5.47 9.76 -42.53
C ARG A 79 -5.03 8.52 -43.31
N PRO A 80 -3.79 8.02 -43.10
CA PRO A 80 -3.38 6.77 -43.71
C PRO A 80 -4.37 5.68 -43.33
N GLY A 81 -4.68 4.79 -44.28
CA GLY A 81 -5.60 3.68 -44.05
C GLY A 81 -5.17 2.83 -42.86
N LEU A 82 -6.15 2.27 -42.13
CA LEU A 82 -5.88 1.37 -41.02
C LEU A 82 -5.10 0.15 -41.55
N VAL A 83 -3.92 -0.11 -40.97
CA VAL A 83 -3.10 -1.27 -41.33
C VAL A 83 -3.81 -2.52 -40.83
N LEU A 84 -4.52 -3.19 -41.73
CA LEU A 84 -5.19 -4.45 -41.45
C LEU A 84 -4.23 -5.63 -41.68
N PRO A 85 -4.30 -6.69 -40.85
CA PRO A 85 -3.61 -7.94 -41.14
C PRO A 85 -4.06 -8.52 -42.50
N PRO A 86 -3.23 -9.34 -43.16
CA PRO A 86 -3.61 -10.03 -44.40
C PRO A 86 -4.91 -10.83 -44.20
N GLN A 87 -5.75 -10.92 -45.23
CA GLN A 87 -7.13 -11.43 -45.12
C GLN A 87 -7.25 -12.82 -44.48
N GLN A 88 -6.22 -13.67 -44.59
CA GLN A 88 -6.19 -14.99 -43.95
C GLN A 88 -6.08 -14.95 -42.42
N GLN A 89 -5.65 -13.83 -41.83
CA GLN A 89 -5.46 -13.64 -40.38
C GLN A 89 -6.55 -12.78 -39.75
N GLN A 90 -7.48 -12.25 -40.54
CA GLN A 90 -8.57 -11.41 -40.02
C GLN A 90 -9.65 -12.24 -39.31
N THR A 91 -9.82 -13.51 -39.69
CA THR A 91 -10.80 -14.44 -39.10
C THR A 91 -10.15 -15.49 -38.19
N ALA A 92 -8.82 -15.61 -38.19
CA ALA A 92 -8.09 -16.48 -37.29
C ALA A 92 -7.94 -15.78 -35.92
N LEU A 93 -8.96 -15.90 -35.07
CA LEU A 93 -8.83 -15.52 -33.67
C LEU A 93 -7.69 -16.35 -33.06
N VAL A 94 -6.75 -15.66 -32.41
CA VAL A 94 -5.74 -16.34 -31.61
C VAL A 94 -6.45 -17.15 -30.53
N GLU A 95 -6.08 -18.42 -30.39
CA GLU A 95 -6.62 -19.31 -29.37
C GLU A 95 -6.58 -18.62 -27.98
N PRO A 96 -7.65 -18.75 -27.17
CA PRO A 96 -7.69 -18.12 -25.85
C PRO A 96 -6.48 -18.57 -25.02
N GLN A 97 -5.85 -17.62 -24.33
CA GLN A 97 -4.71 -17.91 -23.48
C GLN A 97 -5.10 -18.92 -22.41
N GLN A 98 -4.38 -20.04 -22.36
CA GLN A 98 -4.61 -21.08 -21.36
C GLN A 98 -4.34 -20.52 -19.96
N SER A 99 -5.22 -20.82 -19.00
CA SER A 99 -5.06 -20.35 -17.63
C SER A 99 -3.84 -21.01 -16.98
N LEU A 100 -2.82 -20.21 -16.69
CA LEU A 100 -1.65 -20.65 -15.92
C LEU A 100 -1.98 -20.99 -14.46
N ALA A 101 -3.22 -20.66 -14.04
CA ALA A 101 -3.76 -20.90 -12.71
C ALA A 101 -4.37 -22.29 -12.53
N SER A 102 -3.82 -23.28 -13.23
CA SER A 102 -4.24 -24.68 -13.17
C SER A 102 -2.98 -25.54 -13.20
N ARG A 103 -2.94 -26.62 -12.41
CA ARG A 103 -1.76 -27.49 -12.32
C ARG A 103 -1.58 -28.32 -13.59
N GLU A 104 -2.66 -28.49 -14.35
CA GLU A 104 -2.70 -29.10 -15.67
C GLU A 104 -1.87 -28.30 -16.69
N ALA A 105 -1.91 -26.97 -16.61
CA ALA A 105 -1.15 -26.09 -17.49
C ALA A 105 0.22 -25.69 -16.92
N ASN A 106 0.37 -25.64 -15.59
CA ASN A 106 1.61 -25.23 -14.93
C ASN A 106 1.95 -26.10 -13.70
N PRO A 107 2.97 -26.98 -13.79
CA PRO A 107 3.41 -27.81 -12.68
C PRO A 107 3.92 -27.04 -11.45
N ALA A 108 4.34 -25.78 -11.62
CA ALA A 108 4.80 -24.92 -10.53
C ALA A 108 3.65 -24.18 -9.82
N TRP A 109 2.40 -24.35 -10.28
CA TRP A 109 1.25 -23.71 -9.66
C TRP A 109 0.86 -24.41 -8.35
N VAL A 110 0.47 -23.59 -7.35
CA VAL A 110 0.16 -24.07 -5.99
C VAL A 110 -1.16 -24.84 -5.99
N GLU A 111 -1.18 -25.99 -5.30
CA GLU A 111 -2.39 -26.81 -5.13
C GLU A 111 -3.46 -26.06 -4.34
N SER A 112 -4.73 -26.24 -4.71
CA SER A 112 -5.82 -25.75 -3.87
C SER A 112 -5.87 -26.52 -2.54
N PRO A 113 -6.35 -25.92 -1.43
CA PRO A 113 -6.38 -26.59 -0.13
C PRO A 113 -7.15 -27.93 -0.15
N GLU A 114 -8.22 -28.04 -0.93
CA GLU A 114 -8.98 -29.28 -1.04
C GLU A 114 -8.24 -30.35 -1.87
N GLU A 115 -7.51 -29.96 -2.93
CA GLU A 115 -6.64 -30.88 -3.67
C GLU A 115 -5.51 -31.41 -2.79
N THR A 116 -4.86 -30.53 -2.01
CA THR A 116 -3.81 -30.98 -1.07
C THR A 116 -4.37 -32.01 -0.10
N ARG A 117 -5.60 -31.79 0.38
CA ARG A 117 -6.26 -32.66 1.36
C ARG A 117 -6.66 -33.99 0.75
N ALA A 118 -7.17 -34.00 -0.48
CA ALA A 118 -7.48 -35.22 -1.22
C ALA A 118 -6.21 -36.05 -1.45
N ARG A 119 -5.15 -35.42 -1.98
CA ARG A 119 -3.84 -36.06 -2.16
C ARG A 119 -3.31 -36.68 -0.87
N LEU A 120 -3.38 -35.96 0.24
CA LEU A 120 -2.90 -36.45 1.54
C LEU A 120 -3.72 -37.62 2.08
N ARG A 121 -5.03 -37.67 1.77
CA ARG A 121 -5.87 -38.83 2.09
C ARG A 121 -5.49 -40.03 1.25
N ASP A 122 -5.36 -39.85 -0.06
CA ASP A 122 -4.97 -40.92 -0.98
C ASP A 122 -3.58 -41.47 -0.64
N GLU A 123 -2.63 -40.59 -0.31
CA GLU A 123 -1.29 -40.96 0.17
C GLU A 123 -1.35 -41.75 1.48
N ALA A 124 -2.23 -41.37 2.42
CA ALA A 124 -2.42 -42.10 3.67
C ALA A 124 -3.09 -43.46 3.46
N ASP A 125 -4.06 -43.56 2.56
CA ASP A 125 -4.74 -44.81 2.23
C ASP A 125 -3.81 -45.79 1.52
N ALA A 126 -2.98 -45.30 0.60
CA ALA A 126 -1.95 -46.10 -0.07
C ALA A 126 -0.89 -46.64 0.90
N ASN A 127 -0.49 -45.83 1.90
CA ASN A 127 0.53 -46.20 2.88
C ASN A 127 -0.04 -46.75 4.20
N LYS A 128 -1.32 -47.14 4.23
CA LYS A 128 -2.02 -47.58 5.45
C LYS A 128 -1.32 -48.73 6.19
N ASN A 129 -0.64 -49.61 5.46
CA ASN A 129 0.01 -50.81 6.00
C ASN A 129 1.53 -50.65 6.20
N ASP A 130 2.11 -49.49 5.86
CA ASP A 130 3.54 -49.25 6.04
C ASP A 130 3.82 -48.67 7.45
N PRO A 131 4.49 -49.43 8.34
CA PRO A 131 4.80 -48.97 9.69
C PRO A 131 5.85 -47.85 9.73
N ASN A 132 6.62 -47.67 8.66
CA ASN A 132 7.69 -46.66 8.55
C ASN A 132 7.22 -45.37 7.86
N TYR A 133 6.02 -45.36 7.29
CA TYR A 133 5.49 -44.18 6.61
C TYR A 133 5.21 -43.04 7.59
N VAL A 134 5.66 -41.83 7.21
CA VAL A 134 5.42 -40.60 7.95
C VAL A 134 4.84 -39.57 7.00
N SER A 135 3.60 -39.16 7.27
CA SER A 135 2.91 -38.18 6.45
C SER A 135 3.69 -36.86 6.37
N PRO A 136 3.65 -36.16 5.23
CA PRO A 136 4.33 -34.87 5.08
C PRO A 136 3.77 -33.81 6.06
N LEU A 137 2.52 -33.94 6.51
CA LEU A 137 1.96 -33.11 7.59
C LEU A 137 2.71 -33.27 8.92
N ALA A 138 3.13 -34.50 9.25
CA ALA A 138 3.93 -34.74 10.44
C ALA A 138 5.36 -34.22 10.29
N LYS A 139 5.92 -34.25 9.07
CA LYS A 139 7.25 -33.69 8.73
C LYS A 139 7.28 -32.16 8.70
N ALA A 140 6.15 -31.52 8.42
CA ALA A 140 6.04 -30.05 8.40
C ALA A 140 6.28 -29.41 9.78
N ASN A 141 6.12 -30.18 10.86
CA ASN A 141 6.60 -29.77 12.17
C ASN A 141 8.13 -29.94 12.21
N ALA A 142 8.83 -28.88 12.62
CA ALA A 142 10.27 -28.60 12.47
C ALA A 142 11.27 -29.75 12.76
N ASN A 143 10.84 -30.86 13.34
CA ASN A 143 11.71 -31.95 13.79
C ASN A 143 11.70 -33.18 12.88
N GLY A 144 10.88 -33.25 11.82
CA GLY A 144 10.92 -34.34 10.81
C GLY A 144 10.77 -35.78 11.36
N ARG A 145 10.44 -35.91 12.65
CA ARG A 145 10.46 -37.13 13.44
C ARG A 145 9.11 -37.27 14.15
N ARG A 146 8.66 -38.51 14.35
CA ARG A 146 7.52 -38.81 15.21
C ARG A 146 7.85 -38.34 16.64
N LEU A 147 7.12 -37.35 17.13
CA LEU A 147 7.23 -36.90 18.52
C LEU A 147 6.77 -38.02 19.44
N SER A 148 7.47 -38.24 20.55
CA SER A 148 7.05 -39.15 21.61
C SER A 148 5.76 -38.63 22.27
N ALA A 149 4.99 -39.52 22.92
CA ALA A 149 3.75 -39.13 23.59
C ALA A 149 3.96 -38.03 24.65
N LYS A 150 5.13 -38.04 25.33
CA LYS A 150 5.49 -37.00 26.31
C LYS A 150 5.72 -35.65 25.63
N GLU A 151 6.51 -35.62 24.55
CA GLU A 151 6.78 -34.40 23.79
C GLU A 151 5.49 -33.83 23.18
N GLN A 152 4.59 -34.68 22.66
CA GLN A 152 3.28 -34.26 22.17
C GLN A 152 2.44 -33.61 23.28
N GLN A 153 2.42 -34.22 24.47
CA GLN A 153 1.67 -33.70 25.61
C GLN A 153 2.26 -32.37 26.12
N GLU A 154 3.58 -32.23 26.10
CA GLU A 154 4.26 -30.97 26.43
C GLU A 154 3.96 -29.88 25.42
N ALA A 155 4.08 -30.17 24.12
CA ALA A 155 3.72 -29.24 23.05
C ALA A 155 2.24 -28.81 23.16
N TYR A 156 1.33 -29.74 23.43
CA TYR A 156 -0.08 -29.42 23.67
C TYR A 156 -0.28 -28.53 24.91
N ARG A 157 0.39 -28.86 26.03
CA ARG A 157 0.35 -28.01 27.24
C ARG A 157 0.90 -26.62 26.98
N GLN A 158 1.97 -26.51 26.20
CA GLN A 158 2.54 -25.22 25.78
C GLN A 158 1.57 -24.47 24.87
N ALA A 159 0.99 -25.12 23.86
CA ALA A 159 -0.02 -24.51 22.98
C ALA A 159 -1.25 -24.02 23.75
N ARG A 160 -1.75 -24.80 24.72
CA ARG A 160 -2.87 -24.38 25.58
C ARG A 160 -2.50 -23.21 26.49
N LYS A 161 -1.29 -23.19 27.05
CA LYS A 161 -0.77 -21.99 27.73
C LYS A 161 -0.73 -20.81 26.76
N ILE A 162 -0.36 -21.06 25.49
CA ILE A 162 -0.30 -20.08 24.40
C ILE A 162 -1.70 -19.54 23.98
N GLU A 163 -2.75 -20.35 24.11
CA GLU A 163 -4.13 -19.90 23.86
C GLU A 163 -4.74 -19.17 25.05
N GLN A 164 -4.44 -19.61 26.27
CA GLN A 164 -4.97 -19.04 27.51
C GLN A 164 -4.45 -17.63 27.83
N GLY A 165 -3.65 -17.02 26.94
CA GLY A 165 -3.25 -15.63 27.02
C GLY A 165 -2.28 -15.30 28.16
N ALA A 166 -1.70 -16.30 28.82
CA ALA A 166 -0.78 -16.13 29.94
C ALA A 166 0.64 -15.71 29.48
N TYR A 167 0.74 -14.67 28.65
CA TYR A 167 2.03 -14.01 28.35
C TYR A 167 2.19 -12.80 29.27
N SER A 168 2.70 -13.05 30.46
CA SER A 168 3.22 -11.99 31.32
C SER A 168 4.53 -11.40 30.76
N ASP A 169 5.32 -12.21 30.06
CA ASP A 169 6.75 -11.89 29.88
C ASP A 169 7.13 -11.44 28.45
N LYS A 170 6.29 -11.69 27.44
CA LYS A 170 6.63 -11.43 26.02
C LYS A 170 5.45 -10.92 25.19
N ARG A 171 5.76 -10.06 24.21
CA ARG A 171 4.81 -9.56 23.21
C ARG A 171 4.74 -10.52 22.02
N ARG A 172 3.55 -10.97 21.64
CA ARG A 172 3.37 -11.96 20.56
C ARG A 172 2.96 -11.32 19.24
N PHE A 173 2.03 -10.36 19.26
CA PHE A 173 1.60 -9.65 18.06
C PHE A 173 1.97 -8.16 18.09
N LEU A 174 2.06 -7.56 16.90
CA LEU A 174 2.26 -6.12 16.74
C LEU A 174 1.01 -5.30 17.13
N SER A 175 -0.13 -5.95 17.34
CA SER A 175 -1.36 -5.35 17.87
C SER A 175 -1.48 -5.42 19.40
N ASP A 176 -0.63 -6.20 20.08
CA ASP A 176 -0.67 -6.32 21.54
C ASP A 176 -0.05 -5.07 22.20
N PRO A 177 -0.63 -4.57 23.32
CA PRO A 177 -0.05 -3.46 24.08
C PRO A 177 1.34 -3.84 24.62
N PRO A 178 2.25 -2.86 24.76
CA PRO A 178 3.60 -3.13 25.28
C PRO A 178 3.54 -3.66 26.72
N LEU A 179 4.57 -4.44 27.07
CA LEU A 179 4.63 -5.16 28.35
C LEU A 179 4.48 -4.24 29.57
N GLU A 180 5.00 -3.01 29.48
CA GLU A 180 4.88 -1.96 30.51
C GLU A 180 3.44 -1.78 31.03
N TYR A 181 2.43 -1.84 30.16
CA TYR A 181 1.04 -1.65 30.58
C TYR A 181 0.36 -2.92 31.11
N ARG A 182 0.96 -4.10 30.92
CA ARG A 182 0.47 -5.37 31.49
C ARG A 182 1.08 -5.71 32.84
N ARG A 183 2.20 -5.07 33.20
CA ARG A 183 2.88 -5.36 34.47
C ARG A 183 1.95 -4.99 35.60
N LEU A 184 1.72 -5.94 36.50
CA LEU A 184 1.12 -5.61 37.77
C LEU A 184 2.14 -4.76 38.56
N PRO A 185 1.71 -3.82 39.42
CA PRO A 185 2.64 -3.04 40.23
C PRO A 185 3.47 -3.98 41.12
N GLU A 186 4.77 -3.71 41.29
CA GLU A 186 5.80 -4.59 41.90
C GLU A 186 5.51 -5.12 43.33
N GLY A 187 4.40 -4.73 43.96
CA GLY A 187 3.95 -5.28 45.25
C GLY A 187 2.79 -6.28 45.18
N SER A 188 2.12 -6.42 44.04
CA SER A 188 0.87 -7.21 43.93
C SER A 188 1.06 -8.63 43.39
N GLU A 189 2.21 -8.93 42.80
CA GLU A 189 2.56 -10.29 42.35
C GLU A 189 2.93 -11.22 43.52
N VAL A 190 3.37 -10.63 44.64
CA VAL A 190 3.81 -11.36 45.85
C VAL A 190 2.64 -11.74 46.77
N ASP A 191 1.50 -11.05 46.64
CA ASP A 191 0.31 -11.24 47.50
C ASP A 191 -0.84 -12.01 46.80
N LEU A 192 -0.49 -13.08 46.06
CA LEU A 192 -1.51 -13.94 45.41
C LEU A 192 -2.19 -14.91 46.40
N GLY A 193 -1.82 -14.87 47.68
CA GLY A 193 -2.31 -15.76 48.72
C GLY A 193 -2.00 -17.25 48.48
N GLU A 194 -2.49 -18.12 49.36
CA GLU A 194 -2.40 -19.57 49.13
C GLU A 194 -3.35 -19.98 47.99
N PRO A 195 -2.88 -20.76 47.00
CA PRO A 195 -3.73 -21.18 45.90
C PRO A 195 -4.89 -22.05 46.41
N GLU A 196 -6.08 -21.87 45.83
CA GLU A 196 -7.29 -22.58 46.27
C GLU A 196 -7.13 -24.12 46.29
N LYS A 197 -6.28 -24.68 45.42
CA LYS A 197 -5.96 -26.12 45.43
C LYS A 197 -5.25 -26.55 46.71
N ASP A 198 -4.39 -25.71 47.28
CA ASP A 198 -3.70 -26.01 48.53
C ASP A 198 -4.63 -25.88 49.73
N LYS A 199 -5.52 -24.88 49.72
CA LYS A 199 -6.61 -24.78 50.71
C LYS A 199 -7.56 -25.97 50.63
N GLU A 200 -7.94 -26.39 49.43
CA GLU A 200 -8.80 -27.56 49.22
C GLU A 200 -8.11 -28.85 49.67
N ARG A 201 -6.83 -29.02 49.33
CA ARG A 201 -6.02 -30.15 49.79
C ARG A 201 -5.89 -30.16 51.31
N ARG A 202 -5.71 -29.00 51.95
CA ARG A 202 -5.67 -28.86 53.39
C ARG A 202 -7.03 -29.19 54.03
N ARG A 203 -8.13 -28.65 53.50
CA ARG A 203 -9.51 -28.98 53.92
C ARG A 203 -9.80 -30.48 53.80
N LYS A 204 -9.38 -31.14 52.71
CA LYS A 204 -9.55 -32.59 52.53
C LYS A 204 -8.72 -33.40 53.53
N LYS A 205 -7.46 -33.01 53.76
CA LYS A 205 -6.61 -33.65 54.79
C LYS A 205 -7.20 -33.49 56.18
N GLU A 206 -7.64 -32.28 56.54
CA GLU A 206 -8.30 -32.00 57.82
C GLU A 206 -9.61 -32.78 57.99
N ALA A 207 -10.42 -32.91 56.93
CA ALA A 207 -11.63 -33.71 56.94
C ALA A 207 -11.32 -35.21 57.11
N GLN A 208 -10.26 -35.72 56.47
CA GLN A 208 -9.80 -37.10 56.66
C GLN A 208 -9.27 -37.35 58.07
N ILE A 209 -8.49 -36.43 58.64
CA ILE A 209 -7.99 -36.52 60.02
C ILE A 209 -9.15 -36.51 61.03
N LYS A 210 -10.12 -35.61 60.86
CA LYS A 210 -11.34 -35.56 61.71
C LYS A 210 -12.19 -36.82 61.58
N ASN A 211 -12.25 -37.44 60.41
CA ASN A 211 -12.98 -38.71 60.18
C ASN A 211 -12.18 -39.95 60.63
N SER A 212 -10.85 -39.84 60.79
CA SER A 212 -9.99 -40.95 61.24
C SER A 212 -10.03 -41.22 62.75
N GLY A 213 -10.57 -40.30 63.56
CA GLY A 213 -10.61 -40.41 65.02
C GLY A 213 -11.79 -41.19 65.61
N SER A 214 -12.84 -41.51 64.84
CA SER A 214 -14.10 -42.08 65.40
C SER A 214 -14.49 -43.46 64.87
N LYS A 215 -13.71 -44.08 63.98
CA LYS A 215 -14.11 -45.33 63.29
C LYS A 215 -13.37 -46.61 63.68
N TRP A 216 -12.37 -46.57 64.57
CA TRP A 216 -11.65 -47.80 64.96
C TRP A 216 -12.55 -48.74 65.80
N TYR A 217 -13.36 -48.23 66.73
CA TYR A 217 -13.96 -49.05 67.79
C TYR A 217 -15.48 -49.27 67.71
N TRP A 218 -16.13 -49.06 66.55
CA TRP A 218 -17.58 -49.28 66.44
C TRP A 218 -17.89 -50.70 65.93
N PRO A 219 -18.55 -51.56 66.74
CA PRO A 219 -18.92 -52.92 66.34
C PRO A 219 -20.41 -52.98 66.01
N PHE A 220 -20.81 -52.42 64.88
CA PHE A 220 -22.04 -52.77 64.14
C PHE A 220 -22.06 -52.16 62.74
#